data_AF-A0AAU0R9N4-F1
#
_entry.id   AF-A0AAU0R9N4-F1
#
_cell.length_a   1.000
_cell.length_b   1.000
_cell.length_c   1.000
_cell.angle_alpha   90.00
_cell.angle_beta   90.00
_cell.angle_gamma   90.00
#
_symmetry.space_group_name_H-M   'P 1'
#
loop_
_entity.id
_entity.type
_entity.pdbx_description
1 polymer ?
#
loop_
_entity_poly.entity_id
_entity_poly.type
_entity_poly.pdbx_seq_one_letter_code
_entity_poly.pdbx_strand_id
1 'polypeptide(L)'
;MNRYIIPSLLCLLLFSCKTEEISPVGEAPKNISGSWKILKATRNGTDITNAFDFTQFRVKFDSTGNYTIVNRVPFLVNANGTYVLDDPAYPFRITFTPQGGSAVATPFNYITTVGVRQLNLTFVPGCELNAYIYTLEKDN
;
A
#
# COMPACT_ATOMS: atom_id res chain seq x y z
N MET A 1 -27.89 46.52 -47.34
CA MET A 1 -27.60 46.11 -45.95
C MET A 1 -26.92 44.74 -45.98
N ASN A 2 -25.59 44.63 -46.07
CA ASN A 2 -24.90 43.32 -45.91
C ASN A 2 -23.36 43.37 -45.73
N ARG A 3 -22.76 44.56 -45.50
CA ARG A 3 -21.29 44.73 -45.52
C ARG A 3 -20.57 44.46 -44.19
N TYR A 4 -21.31 44.15 -43.13
CA TYR A 4 -20.76 43.93 -41.78
C TYR A 4 -20.85 42.48 -41.28
N ILE A 5 -21.48 41.58 -42.06
CA ILE A 5 -21.67 40.18 -41.64
C ILE A 5 -20.35 39.38 -41.71
N ILE A 6 -19.51 39.66 -42.71
CA ILE A 6 -18.26 38.94 -42.96
C ILE A 6 -17.20 39.17 -41.85
N PRO A 7 -16.93 40.41 -41.38
CA PRO A 7 -15.95 40.60 -40.30
C PRO A 7 -16.45 40.09 -38.93
N SER A 8 -17.77 40.02 -38.72
CA SER A 8 -18.35 39.52 -37.46
C SER A 8 -18.23 38.00 -37.33
N LEU A 9 -18.30 37.27 -38.45
CA LEU A 9 -18.20 35.81 -38.47
C LEU A 9 -16.78 35.30 -38.18
N LEU A 10 -15.74 36.07 -38.54
CA LEU A 10 -14.34 35.69 -38.33
C LEU A 10 -13.90 35.79 -36.85
N CYS A 11 -14.49 36.71 -36.08
CA CYS A 11 -14.22 36.87 -34.65
C CYS A 11 -14.73 35.71 -33.78
N LEU A 12 -15.76 34.98 -34.23
CA LEU A 12 -16.37 33.87 -33.48
C LEU A 12 -15.54 32.58 -33.54
N LEU A 13 -14.61 32.46 -34.49
CA LEU A 13 -13.76 31.28 -34.62
C LEU A 13 -12.54 31.29 -33.68
N LEU A 14 -12.19 32.44 -33.10
CA LEU A 14 -11.03 32.57 -32.20
C LEU A 14 -11.32 32.14 -30.74
N PHE A 15 -12.58 31.90 -30.38
CA PHE A 15 -12.99 31.46 -29.04
C PHE A 15 -13.26 29.94 -28.94
N SER A 16 -13.04 29.17 -30.00
CA SER A 16 -13.33 27.73 -30.04
C SER A 16 -12.13 26.85 -29.68
N CYS A 17 -11.29 27.29 -28.73
CA CYS A 17 -10.30 26.42 -28.10
C CYS A 17 -10.70 26.18 -26.65
N LYS A 18 -11.68 25.28 -26.46
CA LYS A 18 -12.02 24.75 -25.14
C LYS A 18 -10.96 23.69 -24.83
N THR A 19 -10.00 24.00 -23.96
CA THR A 19 -9.15 22.96 -23.37
C THR A 19 -10.05 22.15 -22.43
N GLU A 20 -10.28 20.88 -22.77
CA GLU A 20 -10.95 19.98 -21.84
C GLU A 20 -9.96 19.64 -20.72
N GLU A 21 -10.26 20.09 -19.52
CA GLU A 21 -9.54 19.68 -18.33
C GLU A 21 -9.97 18.24 -18.00
N ILE A 22 -9.12 17.29 -18.38
CA ILE A 22 -9.29 15.91 -17.95
C ILE A 22 -8.97 15.89 -16.46
N SER A 23 -10.02 15.93 -15.63
CA SER A 23 -9.89 15.76 -14.18
C SER A 23 -9.04 14.50 -13.94
N PRO A 24 -7.92 14.59 -13.19
CA PRO A 24 -7.12 13.42 -12.92
C PRO A 24 -8.02 12.39 -12.21
N VAL A 25 -8.07 11.17 -12.74
CA VAL A 25 -8.72 10.06 -12.05
C VAL A 25 -8.01 9.90 -10.72
N GLY A 26 -8.66 10.27 -9.63
CA GLY A 26 -8.10 10.17 -8.29
C GLY A 26 -7.78 8.71 -7.97
N GLU A 27 -6.55 8.46 -7.49
CA GLU A 27 -6.19 7.12 -7.00
C GLU A 27 -7.10 6.78 -5.80
N ALA A 28 -7.72 5.60 -5.86
CA ALA A 28 -8.59 5.12 -4.79
C ALA A 28 -7.80 4.93 -3.49
N PRO A 29 -8.39 5.22 -2.31
CA PRO A 29 -7.71 5.02 -1.03
C PRO A 29 -7.15 3.61 -0.87
N LYS A 30 -5.92 3.50 -0.38
CA LYS A 30 -5.29 2.19 -0.13
C LYS A 30 -5.99 1.50 1.04
N ASN A 31 -6.66 0.38 0.78
CA ASN A 31 -7.30 -0.43 1.82
C ASN A 31 -6.50 -1.72 2.09
N ILE A 32 -5.79 -1.76 3.23
CA ILE A 32 -4.99 -2.92 3.63
C ILE A 32 -5.74 -3.94 4.49
N SER A 33 -7.03 -3.72 4.79
CA SER A 33 -7.82 -4.69 5.57
C SER A 33 -7.91 -6.03 4.85
N GLY A 34 -7.89 -7.11 5.63
CA GLY A 34 -7.94 -8.49 5.15
C GLY A 34 -6.87 -9.37 5.77
N SER A 35 -6.82 -10.61 5.30
CA SER A 35 -5.82 -11.61 5.68
C SER A 35 -4.68 -11.60 4.68
N TRP A 36 -3.44 -11.68 5.15
CA TRP A 36 -2.24 -11.60 4.31
C TRP A 36 -1.29 -12.73 4.63
N LYS A 37 -0.85 -13.47 3.61
CA LYS A 37 0.13 -14.57 3.71
C LYS A 37 1.47 -14.13 3.15
N ILE A 38 2.57 -14.70 3.65
CA ILE A 38 3.89 -14.45 3.06
C ILE A 38 3.99 -15.22 1.74
N LEU A 39 4.21 -14.50 0.64
CA LEU A 39 4.51 -15.05 -0.67
C LEU A 39 6.03 -15.21 -0.86
N LYS A 40 6.80 -14.23 -0.40
CA LYS A 40 8.27 -14.21 -0.52
C LYS A 40 8.91 -13.57 0.70
N ALA A 41 10.05 -14.10 1.11
CA ALA A 41 10.85 -13.57 2.21
C ALA A 41 12.32 -13.44 1.79
N THR A 42 12.91 -12.27 2.05
CA THR A 42 14.35 -12.05 1.88
C THR A 42 14.98 -11.56 3.18
N ARG A 43 16.24 -11.92 3.42
CA ARG A 43 17.08 -11.43 4.52
C ARG A 43 18.40 -10.94 3.95
N ASN A 44 18.72 -9.66 4.14
CA ASN A 44 19.90 -9.00 3.59
C ASN A 44 20.06 -9.28 2.07
N GLY A 45 18.94 -9.22 1.33
CA GLY A 45 18.88 -9.51 -0.10
C GLY A 45 18.91 -10.99 -0.50
N THR A 46 19.18 -11.91 0.43
CA THR A 46 19.14 -13.35 0.16
C THR A 46 17.71 -13.88 0.27
N ASP A 47 17.24 -14.63 -0.72
CA ASP A 47 15.93 -15.29 -0.69
C ASP A 47 15.94 -16.44 0.33
N ILE A 48 15.03 -16.37 1.31
CA ILE A 48 14.86 -17.36 2.37
C ILE A 48 13.47 -18.01 2.34
N THR A 49 12.71 -17.81 1.26
CA THR A 49 11.31 -18.25 1.14
C THR A 49 11.16 -19.75 1.38
N ASN A 50 12.10 -20.54 0.87
CA ASN A 50 12.10 -22.01 1.01
C ASN A 50 12.94 -22.51 2.20
N ALA A 51 13.54 -21.60 2.98
CA ALA A 51 14.33 -21.98 4.16
C ALA A 51 13.45 -22.23 5.40
N PHE A 52 12.21 -21.75 5.40
CA PHE A 52 11.25 -21.89 6.49
C PHE A 52 9.84 -22.14 5.92
N ASP A 53 8.98 -22.78 6.70
CA ASP A 53 7.57 -22.92 6.34
C ASP A 53 6.78 -21.67 6.73
N PHE A 54 6.46 -20.84 5.75
CA PHE A 54 5.61 -19.65 5.91
C PHE A 54 4.13 -19.90 5.57
N THR A 55 3.77 -21.10 5.11
CA THR A 55 2.46 -21.36 4.49
C THR A 55 1.28 -21.12 5.45
N GLN A 56 1.51 -21.34 6.75
CA GLN A 56 0.53 -21.18 7.81
C GLN A 56 0.46 -19.76 8.37
N PHE A 57 1.48 -18.92 8.16
CA PHE A 57 1.54 -17.57 8.72
C PHE A 57 0.46 -16.67 8.13
N ARG A 58 -0.22 -15.90 8.97
CA ARG A 58 -1.05 -14.77 8.53
C ARG A 58 -0.86 -13.55 9.42
N VAL A 59 -0.85 -12.38 8.80
CA VAL A 59 -1.19 -11.12 9.47
C VAL A 59 -2.56 -10.68 8.97
N LYS A 60 -3.48 -10.39 9.88
CA LYS A 60 -4.84 -9.95 9.54
C LYS A 60 -5.03 -8.53 10.04
N PHE A 61 -5.45 -7.63 9.17
CA PHE A 61 -5.82 -6.25 9.52
C PHE A 61 -7.33 -6.11 9.44
N ASP A 62 -7.96 -5.61 10.50
CA ASP A 62 -9.38 -5.24 10.46
C ASP A 62 -9.58 -3.76 10.07
N SER A 63 -10.81 -3.37 9.77
CA SER A 63 -11.18 -2.00 9.39
C SER A 63 -11.22 -1.02 10.57
N THR A 64 -11.08 -1.51 11.81
CA THR A 64 -11.14 -0.71 13.04
C THR A 64 -9.75 -0.36 13.59
N GLY A 65 -8.69 -0.81 12.91
CA GLY A 65 -7.30 -0.52 13.30
C GLY A 65 -6.66 -1.57 14.20
N ASN A 66 -7.19 -2.81 14.28
CA ASN A 66 -6.49 -3.91 14.95
C ASN A 66 -5.82 -4.84 13.95
N TYR A 67 -4.76 -5.50 14.42
CA TYR A 67 -4.13 -6.60 13.71
C TYR A 67 -3.98 -7.84 14.58
N THR A 68 -4.00 -9.00 13.94
CA THR A 68 -3.69 -10.28 14.57
C THR A 68 -2.63 -11.04 13.80
N ILE A 69 -1.77 -11.76 14.53
CA ILE A 69 -0.74 -12.65 13.97
C ILE A 69 -1.15 -14.09 14.24
N VAL A 70 -1.19 -14.88 13.18
CA VAL A 70 -1.51 -16.31 13.21
C VAL A 70 -0.26 -17.08 12.77
N ASN A 71 0.07 -18.17 13.49
CA ASN A 71 1.23 -19.03 13.24
C ASN A 71 2.55 -18.24 13.13
N ARG A 72 3.05 -17.81 14.30
CA ARG A 72 4.18 -16.87 14.45
C ARG A 72 5.42 -17.32 13.68
N VAL A 73 6.01 -16.37 12.97
CA VAL A 73 7.35 -16.43 12.37
C VAL A 73 8.11 -15.16 12.77
N PRO A 74 9.43 -15.04 12.52
CA PRO A 74 10.12 -13.77 12.69
C PRO A 74 9.41 -12.66 11.91
N PHE A 75 8.87 -11.69 12.64
CA PHE A 75 8.07 -10.59 12.12
C PHE A 75 8.37 -9.33 12.94
N LEU A 76 7.99 -8.16 12.43
CA LEU A 76 8.35 -6.86 13.03
C LEU A 76 7.81 -6.65 14.46
N VAL A 77 6.74 -7.37 14.83
CA VAL A 77 6.12 -7.40 16.16
C VAL A 77 5.79 -8.84 16.54
N ASN A 78 5.76 -9.14 17.84
CA ASN A 78 5.62 -10.50 18.37
C ASN A 78 4.26 -10.79 19.05
N ALA A 79 3.38 -9.79 19.14
CA ALA A 79 2.05 -9.89 19.72
C ALA A 79 1.01 -9.20 18.82
N ASN A 80 -0.27 -9.53 19.02
CA ASN A 80 -1.39 -8.82 18.41
C ASN A 80 -1.44 -7.38 18.95
N GLY A 81 -2.19 -6.51 18.28
CA GLY A 81 -2.29 -5.12 18.72
C GLY A 81 -3.06 -4.24 17.76
N THR A 82 -2.72 -2.96 17.75
CA THR A 82 -3.33 -1.96 16.87
C THR A 82 -2.36 -1.52 15.78
N TYR A 83 -2.88 -1.05 14.66
CA TYR A 83 -2.10 -0.46 13.59
C TYR A 83 -2.67 0.89 13.19
N VAL A 84 -1.79 1.78 12.72
CA VAL A 84 -2.15 3.09 12.18
C VAL A 84 -1.40 3.30 10.87
N LEU A 85 -2.10 3.82 9.87
CA LEU A 85 -1.53 4.28 8.62
C LEU A 85 -1.17 5.76 8.73
N ASP A 86 -0.07 6.17 8.13
CA ASP A 86 0.42 7.54 8.20
C ASP A 86 -0.43 8.55 7.41
N ASP A 87 -1.17 8.08 6.40
CA ASP A 87 -2.13 8.87 5.63
C ASP A 87 -3.40 8.05 5.34
N PRO A 88 -4.61 8.63 5.45
CA PRO A 88 -5.86 7.91 5.21
C PRO A 88 -6.13 7.56 3.74
N ALA A 89 -5.52 8.26 2.78
CA ALA A 89 -5.72 8.06 1.35
C ALA A 89 -4.49 7.42 0.68
N TYR A 90 -3.30 7.95 0.96
CA TYR A 90 -2.04 7.60 0.30
C TYR A 90 -0.94 7.16 1.29
N PRO A 91 -1.18 6.13 2.12
CA PRO A 91 -0.21 5.72 3.13
C PRO A 91 1.06 5.12 2.51
N PHE A 92 2.16 5.34 3.22
CA PHE A 92 3.49 4.79 2.93
C PHE A 92 4.13 4.10 4.15
N ARG A 93 3.56 4.29 5.34
CA ARG A 93 4.03 3.65 6.57
C ARG A 93 2.88 3.03 7.35
N ILE A 94 3.15 1.88 7.96
CA ILE A 94 2.29 1.26 8.96
C ILE A 94 3.02 1.33 10.30
N THR A 95 2.35 1.85 11.31
CA THR A 95 2.81 1.80 12.70
C THR A 95 2.04 0.72 13.44
N PHE A 96 2.73 -0.32 13.91
CA PHE A 96 2.18 -1.40 14.71
C PHE A 96 2.43 -1.11 16.19
N THR A 97 1.39 -1.21 17.01
CA THR A 97 1.49 -1.11 18.48
C THR A 97 1.09 -2.46 19.09
N PRO A 98 2.05 -3.35 19.38
CA PRO A 98 1.76 -4.64 19.99
C PRO A 98 1.27 -4.47 21.43
N GLN A 99 0.37 -5.34 21.86
CA GLN A 99 -0.12 -5.38 23.24
C GLN A 99 1.06 -5.58 24.20
N GLY A 100 1.23 -4.64 25.13
CA GLY A 100 2.31 -4.68 26.13
C GLY A 100 3.71 -4.38 25.56
N GLY A 101 3.81 -3.87 24.33
CA GLY A 101 5.08 -3.48 23.71
C GLY A 101 5.08 -2.04 23.21
N SER A 102 6.20 -1.64 22.61
CA SER A 102 6.37 -0.31 22.02
C SER A 102 5.97 -0.29 20.55
N ALA A 103 5.51 0.86 20.06
CA ALA A 103 5.15 1.04 18.67
C ALA A 103 6.36 0.87 17.73
N VAL A 104 6.16 0.17 16.62
CA VAL A 104 7.16 -0.08 15.57
C VAL A 104 6.59 0.34 14.24
N ALA A 105 7.28 1.22 13.53
CA ALA A 105 6.86 1.69 12.22
C ALA A 105 7.70 1.09 11.10
N THR A 106 7.06 0.70 10.01
CA THR A 106 7.71 0.13 8.82
C THR A 106 7.17 0.82 7.56
N PRO A 107 8.03 1.16 6.59
CA PRO A 107 7.57 1.55 5.28
C PRO A 107 6.95 0.35 4.55
N PHE A 108 5.96 0.60 3.71
CA PHE A 108 5.38 -0.43 2.88
C PHE A 108 5.10 0.03 1.44
N ASN A 109 5.11 -0.94 0.54
CA ASN A 109 4.58 -0.75 -0.81
C ASN A 109 3.29 -1.55 -0.96
N TYR A 110 2.30 -0.94 -1.59
CA TYR A 110 1.00 -1.54 -1.89
C TYR A 110 0.84 -1.65 -3.40
N ILE A 111 1.03 -2.86 -3.94
CA ILE A 111 1.06 -3.09 -5.38
C ILE A 111 0.03 -4.14 -5.79
N THR A 112 -0.30 -4.18 -7.09
CA THR A 112 -1.09 -5.26 -7.67
C THR A 112 -0.22 -6.04 -8.62
N THR A 113 -0.08 -7.34 -8.38
CA THR A 113 0.68 -8.26 -9.23
C THR A 113 -0.27 -9.34 -9.71
N VAL A 114 -0.47 -9.47 -11.02
CA VAL A 114 -1.38 -10.46 -11.64
C VAL A 114 -2.80 -10.40 -11.02
N GLY A 115 -3.30 -9.18 -10.80
CA GLY A 115 -4.65 -8.95 -10.25
C GLY A 115 -4.78 -9.15 -8.73
N VAL A 116 -3.73 -9.60 -8.03
CA VAL A 116 -3.76 -9.80 -6.58
C VAL A 116 -3.00 -8.68 -5.88
N ARG A 117 -3.56 -8.18 -4.77
CA ARG A 117 -2.91 -7.16 -3.94
C ARG A 117 -1.76 -7.77 -3.16
N GLN A 118 -0.64 -7.04 -3.13
CA GLN A 118 0.55 -7.39 -2.38
C GLN A 118 1.00 -6.25 -1.48
N LEU A 119 1.58 -6.61 -0.35
CA LEU A 119 2.19 -5.70 0.63
C LEU A 119 3.65 -6.08 0.82
N ASN A 120 4.56 -5.18 0.49
CA ASN A 120 5.98 -5.37 0.83
C ASN A 120 6.28 -4.64 2.13
N LEU A 121 6.70 -5.37 3.16
CA LEU A 121 7.09 -4.82 4.45
C LEU A 121 8.60 -4.94 4.63
N THR A 122 9.26 -3.83 4.97
CA THR A 122 10.71 -3.81 5.22
C THR A 122 10.97 -3.54 6.70
N PHE A 123 11.63 -4.46 7.39
CA PHE A 123 11.84 -4.35 8.82
C PHE A 123 13.14 -5.00 9.28
N VAL A 124 13.65 -4.53 10.42
CA VAL A 124 14.83 -5.05 11.09
C VAL A 124 14.40 -5.49 12.48
N PRO A 125 14.18 -6.79 12.72
CA PRO A 125 13.78 -7.26 14.03
C PRO A 125 14.98 -7.29 14.97
N GLY A 126 14.93 -6.53 16.07
CA GLY A 126 15.98 -6.50 17.09
C GLY A 126 17.21 -5.69 16.68
N CYS A 127 18.41 -6.25 16.84
CA CYS A 127 19.68 -5.57 16.52
C CYS A 127 19.91 -5.48 15.01
N GLU A 128 20.57 -4.40 14.57
CA GLU A 128 20.65 -3.89 13.18
C GLU A 128 21.33 -4.79 12.12
N LEU A 129 21.50 -6.09 12.38
CA LEU A 129 22.27 -6.99 11.51
C LEU A 129 21.45 -7.65 10.40
N ASN A 130 20.12 -7.70 10.52
CA ASN A 130 19.26 -8.41 9.57
C ASN A 130 18.09 -7.54 9.11
N ALA A 131 18.17 -7.05 7.87
CA ALA A 131 17.06 -6.43 7.17
C ALA A 131 16.24 -7.49 6.44
N TYR A 132 14.95 -7.52 6.73
CA TYR A 132 14.00 -8.41 6.10
C TYR A 132 13.08 -7.63 5.15
N ILE A 133 12.76 -8.24 4.01
CA ILE A 133 11.66 -7.81 3.16
C ILE A 133 10.73 -8.99 2.98
N TYR A 134 9.50 -8.85 3.47
CA TYR A 134 8.42 -9.81 3.24
C TYR A 134 7.46 -9.24 2.21
N THR A 135 7.27 -9.96 1.11
CA THR A 135 6.17 -9.75 0.18
C THR A 135 5.01 -10.59 0.65
N LEU A 136 3.96 -9.92 1.09
CA LEU A 136 2.70 -10.53 1.47
C LEU A 136 1.72 -10.46 0.30
N GLU A 137 0.90 -11.49 0.17
CA GLU A 137 -0.22 -11.53 -0.76
C GLU A 137 -1.52 -11.58 0.02
N LYS A 138 -2.55 -10.88 -0.46
CA LYS A 138 -3.88 -10.95 0.16
C LYS A 138 -4.46 -12.35 -0.01
N ASP A 139 -4.80 -12.98 1.11
CA ASP A 139 -5.46 -14.28 1.16
C ASP A 139 -6.97 -14.03 1.13
N ASN A 140 -7.63 -14.54 0.09
CA ASN A 140 -9.06 -14.31 -0.20
C ASN A 140 -9.98 -14.76 0.94
#